data_AF-A0A7S1CW93-F1
#
_entry.id   AF-A0A7S1CW93-F1
#
_cell.length_a   1.000
_cell.length_b   1.000
_cell.length_c   1.000
_cell.angle_alpha   90.00
_cell.angle_beta   90.00
_cell.angle_gamma   90.00
#
_symmetry.space_group_name_H-M   'P 1'
#
loop_
_entity.id
_entity.type
_entity.pdbx_description
1 polymer ?
#
loop_
_entity_poly.entity_id
_entity_poly.type
_entity_poly.pdbx_seq_one_letter_code
_entity_poly.pdbx_strand_id
1 'polypeptide(L)'
;RTLEPGLTFFSAAEIDVVLVPVGNISPALFDHYVTLVMQHRQVELTNVRSFYRAAQKSPFNHFPWKTGTMNFRFLPEDVAFRARPLGCLHASRNVQAAIGIISCSEEEGDLIQLYDEFEKKIKSISDTNIIMRTLAFDPNDAQTLQDVKARPDLVLFPPGQGSHLLSHMEVVMHDFAACMLDDLEQRMLTVSPQNISLSSYIDSRDFLGPALSSVAFASEDESQ
;
A
#
# COMPACT_ATOMS: atom_id res chain seq x y z
N ARG A 1 -24.78 -13.83 6.37
CA ARG A 1 -23.58 -13.99 5.50
C ARG A 1 -22.79 -12.70 5.63
N THR A 2 -21.67 -12.70 6.34
CA THR A 2 -20.72 -11.58 6.27
C THR A 2 -20.13 -11.57 4.86
N LEU A 3 -20.04 -10.40 4.23
CA LEU A 3 -19.60 -10.26 2.85
C LEU A 3 -18.13 -10.66 2.65
N GLU A 4 -17.33 -10.67 3.72
CA GLU A 4 -16.01 -11.29 3.80
C GLU A 4 -15.83 -11.98 5.16
N PRO A 5 -15.00 -13.05 5.28
CA PRO A 5 -14.75 -13.71 6.55
C PRO A 5 -13.98 -12.80 7.51
N GLY A 6 -14.41 -12.70 8.78
CA GLY A 6 -13.64 -12.05 9.85
C GLY A 6 -13.87 -10.56 10.07
N LEU A 7 -14.75 -9.89 9.30
CA LEU A 7 -15.01 -8.46 9.48
C LEU A 7 -16.27 -8.16 10.31
N THR A 8 -16.14 -7.25 11.27
CA THR A 8 -17.27 -6.62 11.97
C THR A 8 -17.22 -5.10 11.77
N PHE A 9 -18.35 -4.41 11.92
CA PHE A 9 -18.39 -2.93 11.88
C PHE A 9 -17.52 -2.26 12.96
N PHE A 10 -17.13 -3.02 14.01
CA PHE A 10 -16.33 -2.55 15.12
C PHE A 10 -14.85 -2.90 15.00
N SER A 11 -14.46 -3.60 13.93
CA SER A 11 -13.06 -3.88 13.64
C SER A 11 -12.33 -2.56 13.38
N ALA A 12 -11.13 -2.40 13.95
CA ALA A 12 -10.30 -1.23 13.69
C ALA A 12 -10.06 -1.09 12.18
N ALA A 13 -10.05 0.15 11.69
CA ALA A 13 -9.66 0.40 10.31
C ALA A 13 -8.16 0.08 10.17
N GLU A 14 -7.85 -0.94 9.40
CA GLU A 14 -6.49 -1.33 9.04
C GLU A 14 -6.18 -0.82 7.62
N ILE A 15 -4.96 -0.34 7.42
CA ILE A 15 -4.45 0.08 6.13
C ILE A 15 -3.75 -1.11 5.50
N ASP A 16 -4.25 -1.55 4.35
CA ASP A 16 -3.68 -2.67 3.62
C ASP A 16 -2.41 -2.25 2.88
N VAL A 17 -1.31 -2.94 3.20
CA VAL A 17 0.01 -2.72 2.61
C VAL A 17 0.51 -4.03 2.01
N VAL A 18 0.86 -4.03 0.72
CA VAL A 18 1.45 -5.22 0.09
C VAL A 18 2.95 -5.27 0.31
N LEU A 19 3.49 -6.45 0.66
CA LEU A 19 4.93 -6.70 0.72
C LEU A 19 5.34 -7.47 -0.53
N VAL A 20 6.31 -6.95 -1.28
CA VAL A 20 6.72 -7.50 -2.58
C VAL A 20 8.22 -7.78 -2.58
N PRO A 21 8.66 -9.01 -2.90
CA PRO A 21 10.07 -9.27 -3.16
C PRO A 21 10.49 -8.58 -4.45
N VAL A 22 11.62 -7.87 -4.42
CA VAL A 22 12.18 -7.17 -5.58
C VAL A 22 13.61 -7.66 -5.79
N GLY A 23 13.95 -8.06 -7.02
CA GLY A 23 15.23 -8.69 -7.31
C GLY A 23 15.27 -10.17 -6.95
N ASN A 24 16.47 -10.70 -6.71
CA ASN A 24 16.70 -12.13 -6.50
C ASN A 24 16.88 -12.43 -5.01
N ILE A 25 15.80 -12.21 -4.25
CA ILE A 25 15.80 -12.49 -2.81
C ILE A 25 15.40 -13.94 -2.51
N SER A 26 16.21 -14.62 -1.69
CA SER A 26 15.86 -15.93 -1.15
C SER A 26 14.57 -15.85 -0.31
N PRO A 27 13.60 -16.79 -0.45
CA PRO A 27 12.36 -16.77 0.33
C PRO A 27 12.58 -16.70 1.84
N ALA A 28 13.58 -17.42 2.36
CA ALA A 28 13.91 -17.41 3.79
C ALA A 28 14.40 -16.03 4.27
N LEU A 29 15.13 -15.31 3.41
CA LEU A 29 15.63 -13.97 3.72
C LEU A 29 14.52 -12.92 3.60
N PHE A 30 13.65 -13.07 2.60
CA PHE A 30 12.45 -12.25 2.46
C PHE A 30 11.56 -12.38 3.69
N ASP A 31 11.26 -13.61 4.14
CA ASP A 31 10.44 -13.85 5.35
C ASP A 31 11.06 -13.23 6.61
N HIS A 32 12.40 -13.23 6.70
CA HIS A 32 13.11 -12.56 7.78
C HIS A 32 12.85 -11.05 7.78
N TYR A 33 13.02 -10.37 6.63
CA TYR A 33 12.77 -8.93 6.53
C TYR A 33 11.29 -8.58 6.69
N VAL A 34 10.38 -9.40 6.17
CA VAL A 34 8.93 -9.27 6.40
C VAL A 34 8.64 -9.30 7.89
N THR A 35 9.26 -10.22 8.64
CA THR A 35 9.08 -10.30 10.09
C THR A 35 9.49 -9.01 10.80
N LEU A 36 10.56 -8.34 10.35
CA LEU A 36 10.99 -7.05 10.89
C LEU A 36 9.95 -5.96 10.61
N VAL A 37 9.44 -5.87 9.38
CA VAL A 37 8.40 -4.89 9.00
C VAL A 37 7.12 -5.13 9.81
N MET A 38 6.71 -6.39 9.98
CA MET A 38 5.49 -6.77 10.71
C MET A 38 5.53 -6.42 12.20
N GLN A 39 6.71 -6.26 12.82
CA GLN A 39 6.83 -5.78 14.20
C GLN A 39 6.31 -4.34 14.37
N HIS A 40 6.28 -3.56 13.29
CA HIS A 40 5.81 -2.18 13.26
C HIS A 40 4.43 -2.02 12.62
N ARG A 41 3.58 -3.07 12.69
CA ARG A 41 2.19 -3.02 12.19
C ARG A 41 1.34 -1.95 12.88
N GLN A 42 1.70 -1.54 14.09
CA GLN A 42 1.00 -0.51 14.84
C GLN A 42 1.97 0.62 15.10
N VAL A 43 1.64 1.81 14.61
CA VAL A 43 2.46 3.01 14.73
C VAL A 43 1.69 4.07 15.52
N GLU A 44 2.28 4.54 16.62
CA GLU A 44 1.69 5.62 17.41
C GLU A 44 1.80 6.96 16.67
N LEU A 45 0.68 7.68 16.56
CA LEU A 45 0.65 8.97 15.86
C LEU A 45 1.54 10.04 16.53
N THR A 46 1.86 9.84 17.81
CA THR A 46 2.79 10.70 18.56
C THR A 46 4.17 10.74 17.90
N ASN A 47 4.63 9.60 17.39
CA ASN A 47 5.95 9.46 16.77
C ASN A 47 5.95 9.89 15.30
N VAL A 48 4.79 9.87 14.64
CA VAL A 48 4.61 10.29 13.24
C VAL A 48 4.60 11.81 13.11
N ARG A 49 4.14 12.52 14.15
CA ARG A 49 3.93 13.97 14.13
C ARG A 49 5.19 14.78 13.74
N SER A 50 6.38 14.31 14.08
CA SER A 50 7.64 14.99 13.71
C SER A 50 7.97 14.89 12.21
N PHE A 51 7.48 13.86 11.54
CA PHE A 51 7.69 13.60 10.11
C PHE A 51 6.57 14.23 9.26
N TYR A 52 5.36 14.34 9.82
CA TYR A 52 4.20 14.90 9.13
C TYR A 52 4.26 16.42 8.98
N ARG A 53 3.99 16.91 7.76
CA ARG A 53 3.92 18.35 7.43
C ARG A 53 2.51 18.71 7.03
N ALA A 54 1.78 19.35 7.93
CA ALA A 54 0.39 19.74 7.68
C ALA A 54 0.27 20.76 6.53
N ALA A 55 -0.65 20.53 5.60
CA ALA A 55 -1.01 21.54 4.62
C ALA A 55 -1.81 22.69 5.27
N GLN A 56 -1.82 23.86 4.63
CA GLN A 56 -2.47 25.08 5.15
C GLN A 56 -3.98 24.89 5.44
N LYS A 57 -4.62 23.88 4.83
CA LYS A 57 -6.04 23.53 5.02
C LYS A 57 -6.22 22.09 5.50
N SER A 58 -5.34 21.62 6.38
CA SER A 58 -5.36 20.22 6.79
C SER A 58 -6.70 19.80 7.42
N PRO A 59 -7.30 18.68 6.97
CA PRO A 59 -8.46 18.10 7.64
C PRO A 59 -8.09 17.49 9.01
N PHE A 60 -6.79 17.39 9.34
CA PHE A 60 -6.28 16.73 10.54
C PHE A 60 -6.06 17.66 11.73
N ASN A 61 -6.72 18.83 11.76
CA ASN A 61 -6.65 19.76 12.89
C ASN A 61 -7.12 19.14 14.22
N HIS A 62 -8.04 18.17 14.15
CA HIS A 62 -8.57 17.45 15.32
C HIS A 62 -8.10 16.00 15.40
N PHE A 63 -7.04 15.63 14.65
CA PHE A 63 -6.50 14.28 14.72
C PHE A 63 -6.00 13.95 16.13
N PRO A 64 -6.21 12.71 16.63
CA PRO A 64 -5.79 12.30 17.96
C PRO A 64 -4.27 12.02 18.00
N TRP A 65 -3.44 13.02 17.72
CA TRP A 65 -1.98 12.88 17.60
C TRP A 65 -1.28 12.29 18.84
N LYS A 66 -1.88 12.38 20.04
CA LYS A 66 -1.27 11.91 21.29
C LYS A 66 -1.68 10.49 21.69
N THR A 67 -2.82 10.00 21.19
CA THR A 67 -3.45 8.76 21.67
C THR A 67 -3.86 7.83 20.53
N GLY A 68 -3.86 8.32 19.30
CA GLY A 68 -4.21 7.55 18.13
C GLY A 68 -3.06 6.68 17.66
N THR A 69 -3.42 5.58 17.03
CA THR A 69 -2.48 4.65 16.40
C THR A 69 -2.93 4.38 14.97
N MET A 70 -1.99 4.35 14.05
CA MET A 70 -2.19 3.84 12.70
C MET A 70 -1.92 2.33 12.71
N ASN A 71 -2.85 1.56 12.14
CA ASN A 71 -2.74 0.11 12.06
C ASN A 71 -2.55 -0.31 10.60
N PHE A 72 -1.51 -1.08 10.34
CA PHE A 72 -1.20 -1.67 9.05
C PHE A 72 -1.53 -3.15 9.06
N ARG A 73 -2.13 -3.60 7.96
CA ARG A 73 -2.27 -5.02 7.64
C ARG A 73 -1.37 -5.33 6.45
N PHE A 74 -0.30 -6.05 6.72
CA PHE A 74 0.61 -6.52 5.69
C PHE A 74 0.02 -7.73 4.97
N LEU A 75 -0.04 -7.62 3.65
CA LEU A 75 -0.63 -8.64 2.78
C LEU A 75 0.45 -9.25 1.90
N PRO A 76 0.40 -10.58 1.68
CA PRO A 76 1.21 -11.20 0.65
C PRO A 76 0.69 -10.79 -0.74
N GLU A 77 1.58 -10.90 -1.72
CA GLU A 77 1.37 -10.47 -3.11
C GLU A 77 0.09 -11.07 -3.74
N ASP A 78 -0.12 -12.37 -3.54
CA ASP A 78 -1.25 -13.14 -4.08
C ASP A 78 -2.62 -12.67 -3.55
N VAL A 79 -2.66 -12.20 -2.31
CA VAL A 79 -3.87 -11.69 -1.66
C VAL A 79 -4.10 -10.22 -2.04
N ALA A 80 -3.03 -9.45 -2.13
CA ALA A 80 -3.12 -8.02 -2.47
C ALA A 80 -3.65 -7.79 -3.89
N PHE A 81 -3.27 -8.64 -4.84
CA PHE A 81 -3.62 -8.49 -6.25
C PHE A 81 -4.93 -9.19 -6.65
N ARG A 82 -5.63 -9.80 -5.70
CA ARG A 82 -6.98 -10.32 -5.93
C ARG A 82 -7.97 -9.17 -6.06
N ALA A 83 -8.93 -9.29 -6.98
CA ALA A 83 -10.02 -8.35 -7.14
C ALA A 83 -10.78 -8.13 -5.81
N ARG A 84 -10.97 -6.86 -5.44
CA ARG A 84 -11.67 -6.45 -4.22
C ARG A 84 -13.00 -5.78 -4.57
N PRO A 85 -14.08 -6.57 -4.68
CA PRO A 85 -15.35 -6.05 -5.20
C PRO A 85 -15.88 -4.90 -4.34
N LEU A 86 -15.64 -4.91 -3.04
CA LEU A 86 -16.12 -3.88 -2.11
C LEU A 86 -15.18 -2.66 -1.98
N GLY A 87 -14.10 -2.63 -2.75
CA GLY A 87 -13.09 -1.58 -2.73
C GLY A 87 -13.61 -0.19 -3.12
N CYS A 88 -14.56 -0.15 -4.05
CA CYS A 88 -15.19 1.10 -4.49
C CYS A 88 -16.23 1.65 -3.50
N LEU A 89 -16.78 0.81 -2.63
CA LEU A 89 -17.69 1.25 -1.55
C LEU A 89 -16.95 1.72 -0.31
N HIS A 90 -15.76 1.16 -0.06
CA HIS A 90 -14.99 1.47 1.13
C HIS A 90 -13.51 1.56 0.77
N ALA A 91 -13.03 2.78 0.55
CA ALA A 91 -11.67 3.03 0.07
C ALA A 91 -10.59 2.35 0.93
N SER A 92 -10.80 2.26 2.26
CA SER A 92 -9.86 1.57 3.16
C SER A 92 -9.70 0.06 2.89
N ARG A 93 -10.53 -0.53 2.03
CA ARG A 93 -10.44 -1.94 1.62
C ARG A 93 -9.51 -2.16 0.44
N ASN A 94 -9.16 -1.09 -0.27
CA ASN A 94 -8.14 -1.15 -1.31
C ASN A 94 -6.77 -1.12 -0.67
N VAL A 95 -5.82 -1.81 -1.30
CA VAL A 95 -4.40 -1.68 -0.98
C VAL A 95 -4.03 -0.20 -1.15
N GLN A 96 -3.51 0.40 -0.09
CA GLN A 96 -3.16 1.82 -0.08
C GLN A 96 -1.67 2.04 -0.36
N ALA A 97 -0.86 1.01 -0.13
CA ALA A 97 0.58 1.11 -0.30
C ALA A 97 1.24 -0.23 -0.61
N ALA A 98 2.45 -0.15 -1.14
CA ALA A 98 3.34 -1.27 -1.43
C ALA A 98 4.73 -1.01 -0.86
N ILE A 99 5.30 -2.04 -0.22
CA ILE A 99 6.68 -2.04 0.24
C ILE A 99 7.44 -3.13 -0.53
N GLY A 100 8.37 -2.70 -1.38
CA GLY A 100 9.35 -3.56 -2.04
C GLY A 100 10.50 -3.88 -1.09
N ILE A 101 10.90 -5.14 -1.03
CA ILE A 101 12.05 -5.59 -0.22
C ILE A 101 13.12 -6.09 -1.18
N ILE A 102 14.30 -5.45 -1.12
CA ILE A 102 15.49 -5.79 -1.88
C ILE A 102 16.55 -6.31 -0.90
N SER A 103 17.08 -7.48 -1.18
CA SER A 103 18.38 -7.88 -0.63
C SER A 103 19.45 -7.29 -1.54
N CYS A 104 20.52 -6.72 -1.02
CA CYS A 104 21.64 -6.29 -1.84
C CYS A 104 22.76 -7.32 -1.72
N SER A 105 22.74 -8.34 -2.56
CA SER A 105 23.87 -9.24 -2.75
C SER A 105 24.86 -8.67 -3.77
N GLU A 106 26.09 -9.20 -3.81
CA GLU A 106 27.10 -8.81 -4.81
C GLU A 106 26.64 -9.06 -6.26
N GLU A 107 25.68 -9.96 -6.46
CA GLU A 107 25.10 -10.31 -7.76
C GLU A 107 23.97 -9.37 -8.19
N GLU A 108 23.38 -8.62 -7.25
CA GLU A 108 22.30 -7.69 -7.54
C GLU A 108 22.89 -6.38 -8.09
N GLY A 109 22.46 -6.03 -9.30
CA GLY A 109 22.99 -4.91 -10.07
C GLY A 109 22.53 -3.53 -9.57
N ASP A 110 22.13 -2.68 -10.51
CA ASP A 110 21.73 -1.29 -10.28
C ASP A 110 20.41 -1.20 -9.48
N LEU A 111 20.44 -0.60 -8.28
CA LEU A 111 19.26 -0.51 -7.40
C LEU A 111 18.15 0.34 -8.02
N ILE A 112 18.52 1.30 -8.87
CA ILE A 112 17.57 2.19 -9.53
C ILE A 112 16.74 1.40 -10.54
N GLN A 113 17.36 0.44 -11.24
CA GLN A 113 16.65 -0.42 -12.18
C GLN A 113 15.65 -1.33 -11.46
N LEU A 114 16.07 -1.93 -10.35
CA LEU A 114 15.19 -2.75 -9.50
C LEU A 114 14.01 -1.94 -8.95
N TYR A 115 14.26 -0.70 -8.53
CA TYR A 115 13.21 0.23 -8.12
C TYR A 115 12.22 0.53 -9.26
N ASP A 116 12.72 0.85 -10.45
CA ASP A 116 11.89 1.17 -11.61
C ASP A 116 11.06 -0.05 -12.07
N GLU A 117 11.61 -1.27 -11.96
CA GLU A 117 10.88 -2.52 -12.22
C GLU A 117 9.74 -2.74 -11.22
N PHE A 118 10.02 -2.54 -9.94
CA PHE A 118 9.02 -2.59 -8.88
C PHE A 118 7.90 -1.56 -9.12
N GLU A 119 8.26 -0.31 -9.42
CA GLU A 119 7.29 0.75 -9.71
C GLU A 119 6.39 0.38 -10.90
N LYS A 120 6.96 -0.15 -11.98
CA LYS A 120 6.21 -0.63 -13.14
C LYS A 120 5.28 -1.78 -12.79
N LYS A 121 5.74 -2.75 -12.00
CA LYS A 121 4.94 -3.89 -11.54
C LYS A 121 3.74 -3.45 -10.71
N ILE A 122 3.92 -2.49 -9.81
CA ILE A 122 2.83 -1.98 -8.98
C ILE A 122 1.82 -1.17 -9.81
N LYS A 123 2.30 -0.30 -10.70
CA LYS A 123 1.45 0.52 -11.57
C LYS A 123 0.66 -0.29 -12.59
N SER A 124 1.14 -1.46 -13.00
CA SER A 124 0.39 -2.34 -13.92
C SER A 124 -0.78 -3.05 -13.25
N ILE A 125 -0.81 -3.11 -11.92
CA ILE A 125 -1.80 -3.88 -11.15
C ILE A 125 -2.85 -2.96 -10.51
N SER A 126 -2.48 -1.73 -10.14
CA SER A 126 -3.39 -0.78 -9.51
C SER A 126 -3.64 0.43 -10.40
N ASP A 127 -4.90 0.65 -10.77
CA ASP A 127 -5.36 1.88 -11.41
C ASP A 127 -5.37 3.10 -10.46
N THR A 128 -5.28 2.84 -9.15
CA THR A 128 -5.25 3.87 -8.11
C THR A 128 -3.82 4.19 -7.72
N ASN A 129 -3.53 5.48 -7.50
CA ASN A 129 -2.25 5.91 -6.94
C ASN A 129 -2.09 5.32 -5.54
N ILE A 130 -1.10 4.43 -5.38
CA ILE A 130 -0.73 3.84 -4.09
C ILE A 130 0.67 4.32 -3.71
N ILE A 131 0.91 4.45 -2.41
CA ILE A 131 2.23 4.85 -1.92
C ILE A 131 3.20 3.68 -2.10
N MET A 132 4.36 3.96 -2.66
CA MET A 132 5.39 2.95 -2.89
C MET A 132 6.59 3.25 -1.99
N ARG A 133 7.20 2.22 -1.44
CA ARG A 133 8.46 2.31 -0.72
C ARG A 133 9.32 1.10 -1.06
N THR A 134 10.61 1.28 -1.16
CA THR A 134 11.54 0.18 -1.42
C THR A 134 12.60 0.19 -0.33
N LEU A 135 12.74 -0.94 0.36
CA LEU A 135 13.71 -1.15 1.43
C LEU A 135 14.83 -2.04 0.89
N ALA A 136 16.03 -1.48 0.78
CA ALA A 136 17.20 -2.19 0.31
C ALA A 136 18.15 -2.49 1.48
N PHE A 137 18.35 -3.78 1.75
CA PHE A 137 19.13 -4.26 2.89
C PHE A 137 20.55 -4.65 2.47
N ASP A 138 21.53 -4.31 3.31
CA ASP A 138 22.95 -4.65 3.15
C ASP A 138 23.59 -4.14 1.84
N PRO A 139 23.44 -2.85 1.46
CA PRO A 139 23.97 -2.32 0.21
C PRO A 139 25.51 -2.41 0.16
N ASN A 140 26.04 -2.70 -1.03
CA ASN A 140 27.46 -2.61 -1.32
C ASN A 140 27.92 -1.14 -1.44
N ASP A 141 29.22 -0.88 -1.29
CA ASP A 141 29.84 0.44 -1.47
C ASP A 141 29.48 1.05 -2.83
N ALA A 142 29.51 0.24 -3.90
CA ALA A 142 29.15 0.68 -5.25
C ALA A 142 27.67 1.11 -5.37
N GLN A 143 26.78 0.45 -4.64
CA GLN A 143 25.35 0.76 -4.62
C GLN A 143 25.06 1.98 -3.73
N THR A 144 25.82 2.16 -2.66
CA THR A 144 25.73 3.33 -1.78
C THR A 144 26.16 4.62 -2.49
N LEU A 145 27.04 4.50 -3.49
CA LEU A 145 27.48 5.61 -4.35
C LEU A 145 26.47 5.98 -5.46
N GLN A 146 25.42 5.18 -5.66
CA GLN A 146 24.35 5.51 -6.61
C GLN A 146 23.55 6.71 -6.10
N ASP A 147 22.94 7.47 -7.02
CA ASP A 147 22.17 8.67 -6.68
C ASP A 147 20.78 8.31 -6.12
N VAL A 148 20.77 7.61 -4.99
CA VAL A 148 19.55 7.23 -4.25
C VAL A 148 18.76 8.47 -3.84
N LYS A 149 19.41 9.63 -3.72
CA LYS A 149 18.72 10.90 -3.43
C LYS A 149 17.74 11.31 -4.53
N ALA A 150 17.90 10.81 -5.75
CA ALA A 150 16.94 11.03 -6.83
C ALA A 150 15.63 10.27 -6.62
N ARG A 151 15.61 9.24 -5.75
CA ARG A 151 14.45 8.39 -5.45
C ARG A 151 14.17 8.40 -3.94
N PRO A 152 13.36 9.35 -3.42
CA PRO A 152 13.10 9.46 -1.98
C PRO A 152 12.40 8.23 -1.39
N ASP A 153 11.71 7.45 -2.22
CA ASP A 153 11.01 6.23 -1.82
C ASP A 153 11.93 5.00 -1.72
N LEU A 154 13.20 5.11 -2.12
CA LEU A 154 14.22 4.07 -1.95
C LEU A 154 15.04 4.33 -0.69
N VAL A 155 14.91 3.44 0.30
CA VAL A 155 15.59 3.53 1.58
C VAL A 155 16.68 2.45 1.68
N LEU A 156 17.92 2.88 1.91
CA LEU A 156 19.05 1.99 2.14
C LEU A 156 19.21 1.71 3.64
N PHE A 157 19.20 0.43 4.01
CA PHE A 157 19.51 -0.01 5.36
C PHE A 157 20.99 -0.38 5.43
N PRO A 158 21.79 0.28 6.29
CA PRO A 158 23.20 -0.04 6.40
C PRO A 158 23.40 -1.48 6.89
N PRO A 159 24.51 -2.13 6.51
CA PRO A 159 24.80 -3.48 6.97
C PRO A 159 24.90 -3.52 8.49
N GLY A 160 24.08 -4.36 9.11
CA GLY A 160 23.95 -4.39 10.57
C GLY A 160 23.07 -5.52 11.05
N GLN A 161 23.25 -5.92 12.31
CA GLN A 161 22.47 -7.00 12.91
C GLN A 161 21.60 -6.54 14.07
N GLY A 162 20.45 -7.20 14.22
CA GLY A 162 19.61 -7.14 15.41
C GLY A 162 19.01 -5.77 15.70
N SER A 163 19.33 -5.21 16.86
CA SER A 163 18.67 -4.02 17.40
C SER A 163 18.86 -2.76 16.56
N HIS A 164 20.00 -2.60 15.88
CA HIS A 164 20.24 -1.44 15.03
C HIS A 164 19.31 -1.43 13.80
N LEU A 165 19.08 -2.61 13.22
CA LEU A 165 18.18 -2.79 12.09
C LEU A 165 16.73 -2.50 12.49
N LEU A 166 16.32 -2.96 13.68
CA LEU A 166 15.01 -2.69 14.26
C LEU A 166 14.77 -1.19 14.50
N SER A 167 15.73 -0.49 15.10
CA SER A 167 15.60 0.96 15.31
C SER A 167 15.52 1.75 13.99
N HIS A 168 16.26 1.33 12.97
CA HIS A 168 16.14 1.95 11.64
C HIS A 168 14.78 1.68 11.03
N MET A 169 14.29 0.44 11.12
CA MET A 169 12.96 0.07 10.63
C MET A 169 11.86 0.87 11.31
N GLU A 170 11.97 1.09 12.63
CA GLU A 170 11.02 1.92 13.38
C GLU A 170 10.92 3.34 12.80
N VAL A 171 12.06 3.98 12.56
CA VAL A 171 12.12 5.33 11.98
C VAL A 171 11.51 5.35 10.57
N VAL A 172 11.85 4.35 9.75
CA VAL A 172 11.33 4.23 8.38
C VAL A 172 9.81 4.02 8.38
N MET A 173 9.28 3.25 9.32
CA MET A 173 7.84 3.01 9.44
C MET A 173 7.10 4.24 9.98
N HIS A 174 7.73 5.06 10.83
CA HIS A 174 7.19 6.37 11.24
C HIS A 174 7.11 7.34 10.07
N ASP A 175 8.16 7.42 9.25
CA ASP A 175 8.18 8.22 8.03
C ASP A 175 7.13 7.72 7.01
N PHE A 176 7.03 6.40 6.82
CA PHE A 176 6.03 5.78 5.96
C PHE A 176 4.60 6.12 6.40
N ALA A 177 4.32 6.05 7.70
CA ALA A 177 3.04 6.48 8.25
C ALA A 177 2.77 7.98 8.01
N ALA A 178 3.79 8.84 8.06
CA ALA A 178 3.64 10.26 7.74
C ALA A 178 3.32 10.48 6.26
N CYS A 179 4.00 9.80 5.34
CA CYS A 179 3.69 9.83 3.92
C CYS A 179 2.26 9.35 3.64
N MET A 180 1.80 8.31 4.33
CA MET A 180 0.42 7.84 4.24
C MET A 180 -0.60 8.91 4.64
N LEU A 181 -0.30 9.68 5.69
CA LEU A 181 -1.18 10.77 6.12
C LEU A 181 -1.15 11.93 5.12
N ASP A 182 0.02 12.32 4.63
CA ASP A 182 0.12 13.40 3.63
C ASP A 182 -0.64 13.04 2.35
N ASP A 183 -0.47 11.83 1.82
CA ASP A 183 -1.22 11.38 0.65
C ASP A 183 -2.73 11.30 0.91
N LEU A 184 -3.15 10.85 2.09
CA LEU A 184 -4.57 10.87 2.48
C LEU A 184 -5.12 12.30 2.53
N GLU A 185 -4.36 13.24 3.09
CA GLU A 185 -4.70 14.65 3.12
C GLU A 185 -4.81 15.23 1.71
N GLN A 186 -3.83 14.98 0.84
CA GLN A 186 -3.88 15.43 -0.55
C GLN A 186 -5.10 14.87 -1.28
N ARG A 187 -5.41 13.58 -1.08
CA ARG A 187 -6.62 12.98 -1.64
C ARG A 187 -7.87 13.64 -1.09
N MET A 188 -7.97 13.89 0.22
CA MET A 188 -9.12 14.60 0.79
C MET A 188 -9.29 16.02 0.24
N LEU A 189 -8.19 16.73 -0.03
CA LEU A 189 -8.22 18.10 -0.56
C LEU A 189 -8.51 18.16 -2.07
N THR A 190 -8.14 17.14 -2.82
CA THR A 190 -8.28 17.09 -4.30
C THR A 190 -9.51 16.34 -4.78
N VAL A 191 -10.12 15.49 -3.94
CA VAL A 191 -11.34 14.76 -4.28
C VAL A 191 -12.49 15.74 -4.49
N SER A 192 -12.86 15.91 -5.75
CA SER A 192 -14.09 16.55 -6.16
C SER A 192 -15.21 15.50 -6.17
N PRO A 193 -16.39 15.73 -5.56
CA PRO A 193 -17.46 14.73 -5.44
C PRO A 193 -18.01 14.24 -6.79
N GLN A 194 -17.72 14.94 -7.89
CA GLN A 194 -18.06 14.53 -9.26
C GLN A 194 -17.17 13.38 -9.81
N ASN A 195 -16.02 13.11 -9.19
CA ASN A 195 -15.05 12.10 -9.63
C ASN A 195 -15.14 10.79 -8.83
N ILE A 196 -16.07 10.68 -7.88
CA ILE A 196 -16.29 9.44 -7.12
C ILE A 196 -17.21 8.53 -7.95
N SER A 197 -16.59 7.65 -8.74
CA SER A 197 -17.31 6.66 -9.53
C SER A 197 -17.83 5.52 -8.64
N LEU A 198 -19.09 5.65 -8.19
CA LEU A 198 -19.80 4.60 -7.43
C LEU A 198 -20.35 3.48 -8.34
N SER A 199 -20.27 3.62 -9.66
CA SER A 199 -20.88 2.69 -10.63
C SER A 199 -20.23 1.30 -10.62
N SER A 200 -18.96 1.17 -10.27
CA SER A 200 -18.25 -0.12 -10.37
C SER A 200 -18.81 -1.24 -9.50
N TYR A 201 -19.48 -0.95 -8.37
CA TYR A 201 -20.10 -2.02 -7.55
C TYR A 201 -21.49 -2.42 -8.05
N ILE A 202 -22.33 -1.43 -8.37
CA ILE A 202 -23.72 -1.67 -8.78
C ILE A 202 -23.77 -2.37 -10.14
N ASP A 203 -22.79 -2.10 -11.00
CA ASP A 203 -22.65 -2.72 -12.31
C ASP A 203 -21.91 -4.08 -12.25
N SER A 204 -21.36 -4.46 -11.09
CA SER A 204 -20.65 -5.73 -10.94
C SER A 204 -21.63 -6.91 -10.97
N ARG A 205 -21.26 -7.98 -11.70
CA ARG A 205 -22.05 -9.23 -11.78
C ARG A 205 -22.31 -9.87 -10.41
N ASP A 206 -21.46 -9.57 -9.43
CA ASP A 206 -21.59 -10.05 -8.05
C ASP A 206 -22.77 -9.40 -7.31
N PHE A 207 -23.14 -8.16 -7.67
CA PHE A 207 -24.27 -7.45 -7.07
C PHE A 207 -25.61 -7.77 -7.77
N LEU A 208 -25.62 -7.86 -9.11
CA LEU A 208 -26.84 -8.10 -9.88
C LEU A 208 -27.36 -9.55 -9.80
N GLY A 209 -26.52 -10.48 -9.34
CA GLY A 209 -26.84 -11.91 -9.28
C GLY A 209 -27.14 -12.51 -10.66
N PRO A 210 -27.23 -13.85 -10.77
CA PRO A 210 -27.53 -14.51 -12.03
C PRO A 210 -28.98 -14.29 -12.53
N ALA A 211 -29.82 -13.55 -11.79
CA ALA A 211 -31.25 -13.46 -12.04
C ALA A 211 -31.67 -12.37 -13.03
N LEU A 212 -30.78 -11.45 -13.41
CA LEU A 212 -31.12 -10.32 -14.31
C LEU A 212 -30.57 -10.45 -15.73
N SER A 213 -29.88 -11.54 -16.07
CA SER A 213 -29.38 -11.77 -17.43
C SER A 213 -30.39 -12.43 -18.39
N SER A 214 -31.64 -12.68 -17.97
CA SER A 214 -32.65 -13.32 -18.85
C SER A 214 -33.65 -12.35 -19.48
N VAL A 215 -33.50 -11.04 -19.35
CA VAL A 215 -34.27 -10.08 -20.16
C VAL A 215 -33.34 -9.55 -21.27
N ALA A 216 -32.89 -10.47 -22.11
CA ALA A 216 -32.42 -10.10 -23.44
C ALA A 216 -33.63 -9.58 -24.22
N PHE A 217 -33.49 -8.37 -24.76
CA PHE A 217 -34.38 -7.76 -25.74
C PHE A 217 -34.80 -8.81 -26.79
N ALA A 218 -36.03 -9.29 -26.69
CA ALA A 218 -36.71 -9.90 -27.82
C ALA A 218 -37.11 -8.75 -28.75
N SER A 219 -36.35 -8.58 -29.82
CA SER A 219 -36.76 -7.84 -31.00
C SER A 219 -38.05 -8.46 -31.53
N GLU A 220 -39.17 -7.74 -31.41
CA GLU A 220 -40.38 -8.04 -32.17
C GLU A 220 -40.09 -7.76 -33.65
N ASP A 221 -39.98 -8.85 -34.40
CA ASP A 221 -39.94 -8.86 -35.86
C ASP A 221 -41.39 -8.74 -36.35
N GLU A 222 -41.80 -7.53 -36.78
CA GLU A 222 -43.06 -7.29 -37.46
C GLU A 222 -43.01 -7.95 -38.85
N SER A 223 -43.73 -9.06 -38.99
CA SER A 223 -44.13 -9.61 -40.27
C SER A 223 -45.65 -9.84 -40.27
N GLN A 224 -46.39 -8.86 -40.80
CA GLN A 224 -47.56 -9.06 -41.65
C GLN A 224 -47.91 -7.77 -42.42
#